data_AF-H6RIU8-F1
#
_entry.id   AF-H6RIU8-F1
#
_cell.length_a   1.000
_cell.length_b   1.000
_cell.length_c   1.000
_cell.angle_alpha   90.00
_cell.angle_beta   90.00
_cell.angle_gamma   90.00
#
_symmetry.space_group_name_H-M   'P 1'
#
loop_
_entity.id
_entity.type
_entity.pdbx_description
1 polymer ?
#
loop_
_entity_poly.entity_id
_entity_poly.type
_entity_poly.pdbx_seq_one_letter_code
_entity_poly.pdbx_strand_id
1 'polypeptide(L)'
;MTTAPGTTPSAARKPTRSSGLLYGLGFSGFVFGLVLAGWGLYDLVEGLIDHQILGAHHVRDDLGSPLGRDLGFLALGAVLLVGGRFLHRRGVRRLASTARLRRT
;
A
#
# COMPACT_ATOMS: atom_id res chain seq x y z
N MET A 1 -43.77 -42.01 5.30
CA MET A 1 -42.77 -41.33 6.15
C MET A 1 -41.49 -41.26 5.33
N THR A 2 -41.29 -40.16 4.61
CA THR A 2 -40.21 -39.97 3.61
C THR A 2 -39.07 -39.21 4.27
N THR A 3 -37.87 -39.79 4.34
CA THR A 3 -36.67 -39.12 4.87
C THR A 3 -35.92 -38.40 3.76
N ALA A 4 -35.55 -37.14 4.01
CA ALA A 4 -34.93 -36.20 3.08
C ALA A 4 -33.47 -36.57 2.68
N PRO A 5 -32.96 -36.09 1.53
CA PRO A 5 -31.59 -36.36 1.09
C PRO A 5 -30.59 -35.51 1.85
N GLY A 6 -29.50 -36.15 2.32
CA GLY A 6 -28.45 -35.52 3.11
C GLY A 6 -27.72 -34.42 2.36
N THR A 7 -27.60 -33.26 3.02
CA THR A 7 -26.67 -32.20 2.64
C THR A 7 -25.25 -32.64 2.97
N THR A 8 -24.43 -32.93 1.97
CA THR A 8 -22.98 -33.11 2.16
C THR A 8 -22.35 -31.78 2.57
N PRO A 9 -21.59 -31.72 3.69
CA PRO A 9 -20.86 -30.51 4.04
C PRO A 9 -19.78 -30.25 2.98
N SER A 10 -19.84 -29.07 2.38
CA SER A 10 -18.82 -28.56 1.45
C SER A 10 -17.45 -28.64 2.13
N ALA A 11 -16.61 -29.58 1.67
CA ALA A 11 -15.27 -29.78 2.20
C ALA A 11 -14.49 -28.47 2.06
N ALA A 12 -14.19 -27.85 3.21
CA ALA A 12 -13.43 -26.62 3.30
C ALA A 12 -12.11 -26.76 2.54
N ARG A 13 -12.04 -26.18 1.34
CA ARG A 13 -10.85 -26.25 0.48
C ARG A 13 -9.70 -25.56 1.22
N LYS A 14 -8.70 -26.33 1.66
CA LYS A 14 -7.47 -25.78 2.26
C LYS A 14 -6.89 -24.75 1.28
N PRO A 15 -6.64 -23.49 1.71
CA PRO A 15 -6.00 -22.52 0.84
C PRO A 15 -4.64 -23.05 0.40
N THR A 16 -4.37 -22.95 -0.90
CA THR A 16 -3.09 -23.35 -1.50
C THR A 16 -1.97 -22.47 -0.92
N ARG A 17 -0.82 -23.08 -0.59
CA ARG A 17 0.32 -22.39 0.05
C ARG A 17 0.79 -21.15 -0.73
N SER A 18 0.60 -21.15 -2.04
CA SER A 18 0.89 -20.04 -2.95
C SER A 18 0.06 -18.79 -2.65
N SER A 19 -1.24 -18.93 -2.39
CA SER A 19 -2.08 -17.79 -1.99
C SER A 19 -1.66 -17.21 -0.65
N GLY A 20 -1.24 -18.06 0.30
CA GLY A 20 -0.72 -17.61 1.60
C GLY A 20 0.59 -16.82 1.47
N LEU A 21 1.45 -17.17 0.51
CA LEU A 21 2.69 -16.44 0.24
C LEU A 21 2.43 -15.13 -0.50
N LEU A 22 1.51 -15.11 -1.47
CA LEU A 22 1.13 -13.90 -2.20
C LEU A 22 0.43 -12.88 -1.28
N TYR A 23 -0.52 -13.29 -0.45
CA TYR A 23 -1.14 -12.40 0.54
C TYR A 23 -0.27 -12.16 1.78
N GLY A 24 0.73 -13.01 2.05
CA GLY A 24 1.63 -12.91 3.20
C GLY A 24 2.85 -12.02 2.96
N LEU A 25 3.47 -12.14 1.78
CA LEU A 25 4.64 -11.35 1.37
C LEU A 25 4.35 -10.36 0.25
N GLY A 26 3.75 -10.75 -0.88
CA GLY A 26 3.72 -9.91 -2.09
C GLY A 26 2.68 -8.78 -2.11
N PHE A 27 1.46 -9.04 -1.62
CA PHE A 27 0.32 -8.11 -1.58
C PHE A 27 -0.13 -7.82 -0.15
N SER A 28 0.69 -8.17 0.84
CA SER A 28 0.38 -7.86 2.23
C SER A 28 0.51 -6.36 2.48
N GLY A 29 -0.30 -5.82 3.40
CA GLY A 29 -0.15 -4.41 3.81
C GLY A 29 1.25 -4.07 4.34
N PHE A 30 2.06 -5.08 4.68
CA PHE A 30 3.47 -4.91 5.03
C PHE A 30 4.31 -4.49 3.83
N VAL A 31 4.38 -5.28 2.76
CA VAL A 31 5.20 -4.95 1.57
C VAL A 31 4.57 -3.83 0.75
N PHE A 32 3.26 -3.87 0.52
CA PHE A 32 2.58 -2.82 -0.23
C PHE A 32 2.69 -1.46 0.48
N GLY A 33 2.68 -1.46 1.82
CA GLY A 33 2.94 -0.25 2.60
C GLY A 33 4.35 0.32 2.42
N LEU A 34 5.38 -0.53 2.29
CA LEU A 34 6.74 -0.11 1.99
C LEU A 34 6.87 0.47 0.58
N VAL A 35 6.22 -0.15 -0.41
CA VAL A 35 6.21 0.37 -1.80
C VAL A 35 5.58 1.76 -1.85
N LEU A 36 4.41 1.95 -1.23
CA LEU A 36 3.76 3.26 -1.16
C LEU A 36 4.62 4.29 -0.40
N ALA A 37 5.25 3.88 0.70
CA ALA A 37 6.09 4.77 1.47
C ALA A 37 7.35 5.20 0.69
N GLY A 38 7.99 4.27 -0.01
CA GLY A 38 9.14 4.54 -0.86
C GLY A 38 8.77 5.44 -2.04
N TRP A 39 7.64 5.17 -2.69
CA TRP A 39 7.14 6.00 -3.79
C TRP A 39 6.85 7.43 -3.34
N GLY A 40 6.11 7.59 -2.23
CA GLY A 40 5.83 8.93 -1.69
C GLY A 40 7.08 9.69 -1.24
N LEU A 41 8.09 8.99 -0.73
CA LEU A 41 9.38 9.62 -0.39
C LEU A 41 10.13 10.08 -1.64
N TYR A 42 10.13 9.28 -2.70
CA TYR A 42 10.71 9.64 -3.98
C TYR A 42 10.05 10.89 -4.56
N ASP A 43 8.72 10.92 -4.62
CA ASP A 43 7.96 12.08 -5.11
C ASP A 43 8.27 13.35 -4.29
N LEU A 44 8.43 13.25 -2.97
CA LEU A 44 8.82 14.39 -2.14
C LEU A 44 10.23 14.89 -2.45
N VAL A 45 11.18 13.97 -2.66
CA VAL A 45 12.58 14.33 -2.95
C VAL A 45 12.69 14.97 -4.33
N GLU A 46 12.15 14.33 -5.37
CA GLU A 46 12.15 14.87 -6.74
C GLU A 46 11.36 16.17 -6.80
N GLY A 47 10.16 16.23 -6.21
CA GLY A 47 9.36 17.45 -6.20
C GLY A 47 10.06 18.62 -5.51
N LEU A 48 10.79 18.36 -4.42
CA LEU A 48 11.57 19.40 -3.75
C LEU A 48 12.76 19.83 -4.61
N ILE A 49 13.50 18.88 -5.19
CA ILE A 49 14.68 19.17 -6.01
C ILE A 49 14.28 19.88 -7.30
N ASP A 50 13.40 19.29 -8.09
CA ASP A 50 13.08 19.79 -9.43
C ASP A 50 12.24 21.06 -9.38
N HIS A 51 11.27 21.17 -8.46
CA HIS A 51 10.34 22.30 -8.47
C HIS A 51 10.81 23.45 -7.58
N GLN A 52 11.46 23.19 -6.43
CA GLN A 52 11.85 24.23 -5.48
C GLN A 52 13.32 24.63 -5.57
N ILE A 53 14.23 23.68 -5.89
CA ILE A 53 15.67 23.96 -5.95
C ILE A 53 16.11 24.31 -7.37
N LEU A 54 15.77 23.47 -8.36
CA LEU A 54 16.17 23.64 -9.75
C LEU A 54 15.18 24.49 -10.54
N GLY A 55 13.92 24.60 -10.09
CA GLY A 55 12.86 25.31 -10.81
C GLY A 55 12.65 24.78 -12.24
N ALA A 56 12.97 23.50 -12.49
CA ALA A 56 13.16 22.90 -13.80
C ALA A 56 11.89 22.77 -14.66
N HIS A 57 10.77 23.39 -14.29
CA HIS A 57 9.49 23.38 -15.02
C HIS A 57 8.99 24.78 -15.44
N HIS A 58 9.77 25.84 -15.23
CA HIS A 58 9.45 27.23 -15.61
C HIS A 58 9.72 27.54 -17.10
N VAL A 59 9.66 26.54 -18.00
CA VAL A 59 9.96 26.76 -19.43
C VAL A 59 8.95 27.69 -20.11
N ARG A 60 7.73 27.87 -19.54
CA ARG A 60 6.73 28.89 -19.94
C ARG A 60 5.81 29.26 -18.77
N ASP A 61 6.00 30.46 -18.21
CA ASP A 61 5.24 30.98 -17.04
C ASP A 61 3.97 31.78 -17.41
N ASP A 62 3.50 31.69 -18.66
CA ASP A 62 2.38 32.47 -19.20
C ASP A 62 0.98 31.90 -18.88
N LEU A 63 0.90 30.70 -18.29
CA LEU A 63 -0.35 29.96 -18.06
C LEU A 63 -0.49 29.48 -16.60
N GLY A 64 -0.61 30.41 -15.65
CA GLY A 64 -1.25 30.18 -14.35
C GLY A 64 -0.45 29.36 -13.29
N SER A 65 -0.05 30.07 -12.22
CA SER A 65 0.45 29.60 -10.92
C SER A 65 1.14 28.21 -10.90
N PRO A 66 2.48 28.16 -11.11
CA PRO A 66 3.31 26.98 -10.88
C PRO A 66 3.12 26.39 -9.47
N LEU A 67 2.98 27.26 -8.47
CA LEU A 67 2.94 26.93 -7.05
C LEU A 67 1.81 25.95 -6.66
N GLY A 68 0.63 26.06 -7.26
CA GLY A 68 -0.50 25.19 -6.91
C GLY A 68 -0.27 23.73 -7.33
N ARG A 69 0.34 23.51 -8.50
CA ARG A 69 0.67 22.18 -9.01
C ARG A 69 1.83 21.56 -8.23
N ASP A 70 2.82 22.37 -7.87
CA ASP A 70 3.97 21.92 -7.06
C ASP A 70 3.52 21.46 -5.66
N LEU A 71 2.67 22.26 -5.01
CA LEU A 71 2.11 21.92 -3.70
C LEU A 71 1.20 20.69 -3.78
N GLY A 72 0.43 20.54 -4.86
CA GLY A 72 -0.39 19.35 -5.09
C GLY A 72 0.45 18.08 -5.21
N PHE A 73 1.56 18.15 -5.96
CA PHE A 73 2.50 17.04 -6.12
C PHE A 73 3.16 16.65 -4.78
N LEU A 74 3.69 17.63 -4.04
CA LEU A 74 4.26 17.40 -2.71
C LEU A 74 3.24 16.85 -1.72
N ALA A 75 2.00 17.35 -1.75
CA ALA A 75 0.93 16.85 -0.89
C ALA A 75 0.60 15.38 -1.21
N LEU A 76 0.55 14.99 -2.48
CA LEU A 76 0.34 13.60 -2.88
C LEU A 76 1.49 12.70 -2.37
N GLY A 77 2.74 13.11 -2.55
CA GLY A 77 3.91 12.39 -2.04
C GLY A 77 3.85 12.20 -0.51
N ALA A 78 3.47 13.25 0.23
CA ALA A 78 3.28 13.18 1.67
C ALA A 78 2.16 12.20 2.08
N VAL A 79 1.02 12.22 1.37
CA VAL A 79 -0.10 11.30 1.60
C VAL A 79 0.34 9.85 1.35
N LEU A 80 1.06 9.58 0.26
CA LEU A 80 1.59 8.25 -0.06
C LEU A 80 2.59 7.77 1.00
N LEU A 81 3.50 8.65 1.45
CA LEU A 81 4.47 8.34 2.49
C LEU A 81 3.80 7.96 3.82
N VAL A 82 2.88 8.81 4.30
CA VAL A 82 2.18 8.60 5.57
C VAL A 82 1.25 7.40 5.48
N GLY A 83 0.47 7.28 4.40
CA GLY A 83 -0.44 6.17 4.15
C GLY A 83 0.30 4.83 4.05
N GLY A 84 1.40 4.79 3.30
CA GLY A 84 2.27 3.62 3.16
C GLY A 84 2.86 3.18 4.51
N ARG A 85 3.43 4.12 5.27
CA ARG A 85 3.99 3.85 6.62
C ARG A 85 2.93 3.31 7.58
N PHE A 86 1.72 3.85 7.52
CA PHE A 86 0.60 3.37 8.33
C PHE A 86 0.17 1.95 7.94
N LEU A 87 0.04 1.69 6.63
CA LEU A 87 -0.34 0.38 6.12
C LEU A 87 0.71 -0.69 6.47
N HIS A 88 1.99 -0.36 6.32
CA HIS A 88 3.09 -1.21 6.75
C HIS A 88 2.96 -1.56 8.24
N ARG A 89 2.75 -0.57 9.10
CA ARG A 89 2.61 -0.79 10.55
C ARG A 89 1.43 -1.73 10.87
N ARG A 90 0.31 -1.60 10.14
CA ARG A 90 -0.82 -2.54 10.26
C ARG A 90 -0.44 -3.95 9.79
N GLY A 91 0.31 -4.06 8.70
CA GLY A 91 0.83 -5.33 8.19
C GLY A 91 1.68 -6.08 9.21
N VAL A 92 2.65 -5.41 9.84
CA VAL A 92 3.51 -6.00 10.88
C VAL A 92 2.68 -6.55 12.04
N ARG A 93 1.68 -5.78 12.50
CA ARG A 93 0.79 -6.21 13.60
C ARG A 93 0.00 -7.47 13.23
N ARG A 94 -0.49 -7.56 11.99
CA ARG A 94 -1.20 -8.76 11.50
C ARG A 94 -0.30 -9.97 11.45
N LEU A 95 0.92 -9.85 10.90
CA LEU A 95 1.89 -10.94 10.86
C LEU A 95 2.24 -11.42 12.29
N ALA A 96 2.45 -10.51 13.23
CA ALA A 96 2.75 -10.83 14.62
C ALA A 96 1.58 -11.57 15.33
N SER A 97 0.33 -11.19 15.05
CA SER A 97 -0.84 -11.88 15.60
C SER A 97 -1.01 -13.29 15.04
N THR A 98 -0.83 -13.48 13.74
CA THR A 98 -0.87 -14.82 13.12
C THR A 98 0.23 -15.73 13.65
N ALA A 99 1.45 -15.21 13.84
CA ALA A 99 2.57 -15.97 14.40
C ALA A 99 2.30 -16.45 15.83
N ARG A 100 1.58 -15.66 16.64
CA ARG A 100 1.15 -16.04 18.00
C ARG A 100 0.11 -17.17 17.98
N LEU A 101 -0.92 -17.06 17.14
CA LEU A 101 -1.97 -18.09 17.02
C LEU A 101 -1.43 -19.45 16.56
N ARG A 102 -0.32 -19.47 15.81
CA ARG A 102 0.31 -20.71 15.34
C ARG A 102 1.17 -21.41 16.40
N ARG A 103 1.46 -20.76 17.53
CA ARG A 103 2.30 -21.32 18.61
C ARG A 103 1.50 -21.96 19.76
N THR A 104 0.19 -21.76 19.81
CA THR A 104 -0.75 -22.37 20.77
C THR A 104 -1.43 -23.57 20.15
#